data_AF-A0A4R6FMN2-F1
#
_entry.id   AF-A0A4R6FMN2-F1
#
_cell.length_a   1.000
_cell.length_b   1.000
_cell.length_c   1.000
_cell.angle_alpha   90.00
_cell.angle_beta   90.00
_cell.angle_gamma   90.00
#
_symmetry.space_group_name_H-M   'P 1'
#
loop_
_entity.id
_entity.type
_entity.pdbx_description
1 polymer ?
#
loop_
_entity_poly.entity_id
_entity_poly.type
_entity_poly.pdbx_seq_one_letter_code
_entity_poly.pdbx_strand_id
1 'polypeptide(L)'
;MSGAGQVAIVTGGSGGIGRETVLRLAASGYDVVASYSSSEQEAQNLVRESEDLPGTVVIMKANVAETADVAAMFDKAEGEFGGVDVLVTAAGIFKPVSFAEADEAHFDREMAVNLKGTFLCLVEAAKRLRDGGRIVAISTTTLALKPPGYGIYNAAKGAIEAMIAILAKEVGGRGITANCVAPGPVETEFFLKGKTKEEIAARAAGAPAGRLGMPDDIADTIELLVSDKAQWVNGQSVRANGGMA
;
A
#
# COMPACT_ATOMS: atom_id res chain seq x y z
N MET A 1 -0.53 22.49 -6.66
CA MET A 1 -0.18 21.07 -6.49
C MET A 1 0.01 20.85 -5.01
N SER A 2 -0.70 19.90 -4.41
CA SER A 2 -0.67 19.71 -2.94
C SER A 2 0.63 19.10 -2.43
N GLY A 3 1.41 18.41 -3.27
CA GLY A 3 2.61 17.69 -2.85
C GLY A 3 3.95 18.38 -3.08
N ALA A 4 3.98 19.61 -3.61
CA ALA A 4 5.24 20.26 -3.98
C ALA A 4 6.17 20.43 -2.75
N GLY A 5 7.38 19.86 -2.82
CA GLY A 5 8.35 19.85 -1.71
C GLY A 5 8.08 18.79 -0.63
N GLN A 6 7.10 17.91 -0.86
CA GLN A 6 6.84 16.75 -0.02
C GLN A 6 7.36 15.47 -0.66
N VAL A 7 7.75 14.53 0.18
CA VAL A 7 8.45 13.29 -0.18
C VAL A 7 7.64 12.09 0.29
N ALA A 8 7.39 11.16 -0.62
CA ALA A 8 6.65 9.93 -0.37
C ALA A 8 7.53 8.69 -0.54
N ILE A 9 7.34 7.71 0.33
CA ILE A 9 7.84 6.35 0.15
C ILE A 9 6.67 5.43 -0.20
N VAL A 10 6.78 4.67 -1.29
CA VAL A 10 5.75 3.71 -1.71
C VAL A 10 6.36 2.31 -1.87
N THR A 11 5.99 1.40 -0.97
CA THR A 11 6.42 0.00 -1.11
C THR A 11 5.57 -0.76 -2.13
N GLY A 12 6.14 -1.73 -2.82
CA GLY A 12 5.44 -2.45 -3.90
C GLY A 12 5.10 -1.55 -5.10
N GLY A 13 5.87 -0.48 -5.30
CA GLY A 13 5.60 0.57 -6.28
C GLY A 13 5.72 0.15 -7.75
N SER A 14 6.23 -1.05 -8.07
CA SER A 14 6.31 -1.49 -9.47
C SER A 14 5.03 -2.16 -10.00
N GLY A 15 4.05 -2.48 -9.15
CA GLY A 15 2.87 -3.24 -9.56
C GLY A 15 1.54 -2.73 -9.03
N GLY A 16 0.47 -2.93 -9.81
CA GLY A 16 -0.92 -2.72 -9.42
C GLY A 16 -1.18 -1.38 -8.74
N ILE A 17 -1.78 -1.43 -7.54
CA ILE A 17 -2.12 -0.24 -6.74
C ILE A 17 -0.88 0.57 -6.38
N GLY A 18 0.24 -0.08 -6.05
CA GLY A 18 1.47 0.63 -5.66
C GLY A 18 2.02 1.47 -6.82
N ARG A 19 2.05 0.90 -8.03
CA ARG A 19 2.46 1.61 -9.25
C ARG A 19 1.60 2.83 -9.53
N GLU A 20 0.29 2.64 -9.49
CA GLU A 20 -0.63 3.76 -9.74
C GLU A 20 -0.54 4.83 -8.65
N THR A 21 -0.28 4.43 -7.40
CA THR A 21 -0.03 5.38 -6.32
C THR A 21 1.23 6.21 -6.58
N VAL A 22 2.32 5.60 -7.06
CA VAL A 22 3.55 6.35 -7.40
C VAL A 22 3.27 7.39 -8.48
N LEU A 23 2.63 6.98 -9.59
CA LEU A 23 2.29 7.88 -10.68
C LEU A 23 1.36 9.00 -10.21
N ARG A 24 0.35 8.67 -9.39
CA ARG A 24 -0.58 9.66 -8.87
C ARG A 24 0.10 10.69 -7.97
N LEU A 25 0.93 10.25 -7.03
CA LEU A 25 1.64 11.17 -6.13
C LEU A 25 2.66 12.03 -6.91
N ALA A 26 3.41 11.45 -7.83
CA ALA A 26 4.33 12.21 -8.68
C ALA A 26 3.59 13.24 -9.55
N ALA A 27 2.43 12.89 -10.13
CA ALA A 27 1.57 13.82 -10.86
C ALA A 27 1.07 14.98 -9.99
N SER A 28 0.87 14.75 -8.69
CA SER A 28 0.49 15.75 -7.70
C SER A 28 1.67 16.53 -7.08
N GLY A 29 2.89 16.28 -7.59
CA GLY A 29 4.11 17.02 -7.29
C GLY A 29 4.93 16.50 -6.12
N TYR A 30 4.64 15.30 -5.60
CA TYR A 30 5.49 14.64 -4.60
C TYR A 30 6.74 14.06 -5.26
N ASP A 31 7.88 14.21 -4.62
CA ASP A 31 9.02 13.35 -4.92
C ASP A 31 8.78 11.97 -4.30
N VAL A 32 9.05 10.90 -5.04
CA VAL A 32 8.66 9.54 -4.64
C VAL A 32 9.86 8.60 -4.67
N VAL A 33 10.15 7.96 -3.53
CA VAL A 33 10.98 6.76 -3.46
C VAL A 33 10.07 5.53 -3.47
N ALA A 34 10.10 4.78 -4.57
CA ALA A 34 9.35 3.56 -4.75
C ALA A 34 10.23 2.32 -4.56
N SER A 35 9.65 1.21 -4.10
CA SER A 35 10.37 -0.06 -4.04
C SER A 35 9.74 -1.18 -4.86
N TYR A 36 10.57 -2.07 -5.39
CA TYR A 36 10.16 -3.36 -5.95
C TYR A 36 10.98 -4.51 -5.35
N SER A 37 10.46 -5.74 -5.42
CA SER A 37 11.17 -6.94 -4.96
C SER A 37 11.68 -7.81 -6.11
N SER A 38 10.81 -8.16 -7.06
CA SER A 38 11.12 -9.12 -8.15
C SER A 38 10.89 -8.60 -9.57
N SER A 39 10.19 -7.46 -9.73
CA SER A 39 9.68 -6.96 -11.02
C SER A 39 10.52 -5.80 -11.55
N GLU A 40 11.76 -6.09 -11.96
CA GLU A 40 12.72 -5.06 -12.39
C GLU A 40 12.31 -4.37 -13.70
N GLN A 41 11.71 -5.12 -14.64
CA GLN A 41 11.26 -4.53 -15.91
C GLN A 41 10.11 -3.54 -15.68
N GLU A 42 9.14 -3.89 -14.83
CA GLU A 42 8.03 -3.03 -14.46
C GLU A 42 8.51 -1.81 -13.68
N ALA A 43 9.54 -1.98 -12.84
CA ALA A 43 10.18 -0.87 -12.14
C ALA A 43 10.82 0.13 -13.12
N GLN A 44 11.53 -0.35 -14.14
CA GLN A 44 12.11 0.51 -15.18
C GLN A 44 11.05 1.22 -16.02
N ASN A 45 9.94 0.53 -16.33
CA ASN A 45 8.83 1.14 -17.06
C ASN A 45 8.19 2.27 -16.25
N LEU A 46 7.98 2.07 -14.94
CA LEU A 46 7.46 3.10 -14.05
C LEU A 46 8.32 4.37 -14.09
N VAL A 47 9.65 4.24 -14.01
CA VAL A 47 10.55 5.41 -14.06
C VAL A 47 10.36 6.18 -15.35
N ARG A 48 10.36 5.49 -16.50
CA ARG A 48 10.18 6.11 -17.82
C ARG A 48 8.85 6.85 -17.92
N GLU A 49 7.77 6.22 -17.45
CA GLU A 49 6.44 6.84 -17.48
C GLU A 49 6.30 8.05 -16.56
N SER A 50 7.13 8.13 -15.52
CA SER A 50 7.14 9.25 -14.59
C SER A 50 8.05 10.42 -14.98
N GLU A 51 8.83 10.31 -16.06
CA GLU A 51 9.84 11.33 -16.46
C GLU A 51 9.23 12.72 -16.69
N ASP A 52 8.01 12.79 -17.22
CA ASP A 52 7.31 14.05 -17.52
C ASP A 52 6.41 14.54 -16.37
N LEU A 53 6.40 13.85 -15.22
CA LEU A 53 5.58 14.25 -14.09
C LEU A 53 6.27 15.36 -13.26
N PRO A 54 5.49 16.19 -12.53
CA PRO A 54 6.06 17.29 -11.74
C PRO A 54 6.97 16.84 -10.59
N GLY A 55 6.74 15.65 -10.03
CA GLY A 55 7.54 15.07 -8.96
C GLY A 55 8.56 14.05 -9.47
N THR A 56 9.70 13.96 -8.80
CA THR A 56 10.79 13.05 -9.18
C THR A 56 10.54 11.65 -8.62
N VAL A 57 10.57 10.62 -9.47
CA VAL A 57 10.44 9.22 -9.02
C VAL A 57 11.80 8.51 -9.05
N VAL A 58 12.19 7.97 -7.92
CA VAL A 58 13.32 7.04 -7.77
C VAL A 58 12.78 5.69 -7.38
N ILE A 59 13.12 4.64 -8.14
CA ILE A 59 12.77 3.27 -7.78
C ILE A 59 14.01 2.47 -7.38
N MET A 60 13.89 1.68 -6.31
CA MET A 60 14.96 0.81 -5.84
C MET A 60 14.47 -0.59 -5.51
N LYS A 61 15.37 -1.56 -5.58
CA LYS A 61 15.07 -2.91 -5.11
C LYS A 61 15.12 -2.94 -3.59
N ALA A 62 14.04 -3.39 -2.95
CA ALA A 62 13.98 -3.57 -1.51
C ALA A 62 12.97 -4.68 -1.15
N ASN A 63 13.38 -5.62 -0.32
CA ASN A 63 12.51 -6.59 0.30
C ASN A 63 12.01 -6.04 1.64
N VAL A 64 10.73 -5.69 1.72
CA VAL A 64 10.13 -5.15 2.95
C VAL A 64 10.22 -6.08 4.15
N ALA A 65 10.42 -7.40 3.95
CA ALA A 65 10.63 -8.34 5.04
C ALA A 65 12.01 -8.21 5.73
N GLU A 66 12.94 -7.46 5.12
CA GLU A 66 14.30 -7.21 5.60
C GLU A 66 14.42 -5.82 6.20
N THR A 67 14.87 -5.74 7.46
CA THR A 67 14.99 -4.47 8.19
C THR A 67 15.96 -3.49 7.52
N ALA A 68 17.07 -4.00 6.96
CA ALA A 68 18.08 -3.18 6.29
C ALA A 68 17.53 -2.52 5.01
N ASP A 69 16.76 -3.28 4.22
CA ASP A 69 16.15 -2.76 2.99
C ASP A 69 15.10 -1.69 3.29
N VAL A 70 14.31 -1.87 4.36
CA VAL A 70 13.35 -0.86 4.81
C VAL A 70 14.06 0.42 5.24
N ALA A 71 15.11 0.33 6.07
CA ALA A 71 15.89 1.50 6.48
C ALA A 71 16.51 2.21 5.27
N ALA A 72 17.06 1.45 4.32
CA ALA A 72 17.68 2.00 3.11
C ALA A 72 16.71 2.82 2.24
N MET A 73 15.41 2.47 2.20
CA MET A 73 14.41 3.29 1.50
C MET A 73 14.25 4.67 2.14
N PHE A 74 14.21 4.74 3.47
CA PHE A 74 14.13 6.02 4.18
C PHE A 74 15.43 6.80 4.07
N ASP A 75 16.60 6.13 4.17
CA ASP A 75 17.90 6.76 3.96
C ASP A 75 18.01 7.37 2.55
N LYS A 76 17.48 6.67 1.54
CA LYS A 76 17.42 7.15 0.16
C LYS A 76 16.55 8.40 0.03
N ALA A 77 15.36 8.40 0.63
CA ALA A 77 14.46 9.55 0.59
C ALA A 77 15.05 10.78 1.32
N GLU A 78 15.67 10.58 2.48
CA GLU A 78 16.36 11.63 3.21
C GLU A 78 17.60 12.16 2.46
N GLY A 79 18.37 11.28 1.83
CA GLY A 79 19.56 11.66 1.08
C GLY A 79 19.26 12.42 -0.22
N GLU A 80 18.23 12.01 -0.97
CA GLU A 80 17.87 12.62 -2.26
C GLU A 80 17.00 13.87 -2.08
N PHE A 81 16.06 13.85 -1.13
CA PHE A 81 14.99 14.85 -1.04
C PHE A 81 14.94 15.57 0.33
N GLY A 82 15.83 15.22 1.26
CA GLY A 82 15.99 15.93 2.54
C GLY A 82 14.97 15.58 3.63
N GLY A 83 14.09 14.59 3.41
CA GLY A 83 13.14 14.13 4.43
C GLY A 83 12.08 13.18 3.87
N VAL A 84 11.12 12.82 4.73
CA VAL A 84 9.97 11.97 4.36
C VAL A 84 8.70 12.52 5.01
N ASP A 85 7.63 12.69 4.25
CA ASP A 85 6.32 13.11 4.77
C ASP A 85 5.28 12.01 4.67
N VAL A 86 5.35 11.20 3.62
CA VAL A 86 4.33 10.21 3.30
C VAL A 86 4.94 8.81 3.26
N LEU A 87 4.29 7.85 3.93
CA LEU A 87 4.54 6.43 3.75
C LEU A 87 3.28 5.75 3.23
N VAL A 88 3.40 5.01 2.12
CA VAL A 88 2.37 4.09 1.61
C VAL A 88 2.89 2.65 1.59
N THR A 89 2.26 1.75 2.36
CA THR A 89 2.63 0.33 2.38
C THR A 89 1.73 -0.50 1.47
N ALA A 90 2.08 -0.61 0.18
CA ALA A 90 1.32 -1.38 -0.81
C ALA A 90 1.96 -2.73 -1.20
N ALA A 91 3.18 -3.02 -0.74
CA ALA A 91 3.78 -4.34 -0.91
C ALA A 91 2.93 -5.42 -0.23
N GLY A 92 2.72 -6.53 -0.92
CA GLY A 92 2.00 -7.68 -0.37
C GLY A 92 2.01 -8.87 -1.30
N ILE A 93 1.74 -10.04 -0.73
CA ILE A 93 1.52 -11.29 -1.44
C ILE A 93 0.19 -11.90 -1.01
N PHE A 94 -0.35 -12.77 -1.85
CA PHE A 94 -1.54 -13.53 -1.50
C PHE A 94 -1.57 -14.82 -2.30
N LYS A 95 -1.80 -15.93 -1.60
CA LYS A 95 -2.23 -17.19 -2.19
C LYS A 95 -3.40 -17.76 -1.38
N PRO A 96 -4.60 -17.95 -1.97
CA PRO A 96 -5.69 -18.61 -1.27
C PRO A 96 -5.29 -20.04 -0.88
N VAL A 97 -5.52 -20.41 0.39
CA VAL A 97 -5.31 -21.77 0.88
C VAL A 97 -6.28 -22.12 2.01
N SER A 98 -6.84 -23.32 1.98
CA SER A 98 -7.67 -23.81 3.09
C SER A 98 -6.81 -24.15 4.31
N PHE A 99 -7.38 -24.13 5.52
CA PHE A 99 -6.61 -24.51 6.72
C PHE A 99 -6.13 -25.96 6.70
N ALA A 100 -6.81 -26.86 5.97
CA ALA A 100 -6.41 -28.25 5.84
C ALA A 100 -5.18 -28.45 4.93
N GLU A 101 -4.91 -27.49 4.03
CA GLU A 101 -3.83 -27.54 3.04
C GLU A 101 -2.71 -26.54 3.33
N ALA A 102 -2.90 -25.67 4.31
CA ALA A 102 -1.90 -24.68 4.69
C ALA A 102 -0.71 -25.36 5.38
N ASP A 103 0.48 -24.91 5.02
CA ASP A 103 1.73 -25.31 5.67
C ASP A 103 2.42 -24.10 6.33
N GLU A 104 3.39 -24.40 7.20
CA GLU A 104 4.16 -23.39 7.94
C GLU A 104 4.94 -22.47 6.99
N ALA A 105 5.53 -23.01 5.92
CA ALA A 105 6.29 -22.24 4.96
C ALA A 105 5.45 -21.18 4.23
N HIS A 106 4.20 -21.49 3.91
CA HIS A 106 3.25 -20.54 3.35
C HIS A 106 2.84 -19.48 4.38
N PHE A 107 2.56 -19.90 5.62
CA PHE A 107 2.26 -18.97 6.72
C PHE A 107 3.39 -17.97 6.94
N ASP A 108 4.63 -18.46 7.12
CA ASP A 108 5.80 -17.62 7.38
C ASP A 108 6.04 -16.63 6.25
N ARG A 109 5.86 -17.05 4.99
CA ARG A 109 6.03 -16.17 3.83
C ARG A 109 4.99 -15.04 3.81
N GLU A 110 3.72 -15.37 3.99
CA GLU A 110 2.62 -14.39 4.05
C GLU A 110 2.84 -13.41 5.21
N MET A 111 3.20 -13.91 6.39
CA MET A 111 3.43 -13.10 7.57
C MET A 111 4.67 -12.23 7.44
N ALA A 112 5.76 -12.74 6.86
CA ALA A 112 7.00 -12.00 6.67
C ALA A 112 6.79 -10.79 5.73
N VAL A 113 6.07 -10.96 4.63
CA VAL A 113 5.85 -9.87 3.67
C VAL A 113 4.70 -8.97 4.12
N ASN A 114 3.51 -9.52 4.37
CA ASN A 114 2.32 -8.71 4.61
C ASN A 114 2.34 -8.05 5.99
N LEU A 115 2.67 -8.80 7.05
CA LEU A 115 2.63 -8.26 8.41
C LEU A 115 3.98 -7.63 8.82
N LYS A 116 5.04 -8.43 8.91
CA LYS A 116 6.36 -7.97 9.38
C LYS A 116 6.86 -6.84 8.49
N GLY A 117 6.76 -6.96 7.17
CA GLY A 117 7.18 -5.90 6.27
C GLY A 117 6.44 -4.58 6.48
N THR A 118 5.11 -4.62 6.61
CA THR A 118 4.34 -3.43 6.98
C THR A 118 4.79 -2.87 8.33
N PHE A 119 4.91 -3.72 9.35
CA PHE A 119 5.36 -3.33 10.69
C PHE A 119 6.71 -2.61 10.66
N LEU A 120 7.70 -3.13 9.93
CA LEU A 120 9.03 -2.51 9.81
C LEU A 120 8.93 -1.10 9.20
N CYS A 121 8.12 -0.93 8.15
CA CYS A 121 7.89 0.39 7.56
C CYS A 121 7.20 1.35 8.54
N LEU A 122 6.20 0.87 9.29
CA LEU A 122 5.51 1.69 10.30
C LEU A 122 6.45 2.14 11.41
N VAL A 123 7.38 1.29 11.84
CA VAL A 123 8.40 1.62 12.84
C VAL A 123 9.33 2.74 12.35
N GLU A 124 9.81 2.66 11.12
CA GLU A 124 10.64 3.72 10.54
C GLU A 124 9.85 5.02 10.35
N ALA A 125 8.60 4.94 9.87
CA ALA A 125 7.75 6.12 9.71
C ALA A 125 7.47 6.83 11.04
N ALA A 126 7.17 6.09 12.11
CA ALA A 126 6.93 6.67 13.43
C ALA A 126 8.13 7.51 13.94
N LYS A 127 9.34 7.05 13.62
CA LYS A 127 10.60 7.71 14.02
C LYS A 127 10.98 8.86 13.11
N ARG A 128 10.79 8.71 11.79
CA ARG A 128 11.50 9.50 10.77
C ARG A 128 10.63 10.43 9.93
N LEU A 129 9.31 10.18 9.83
CA LEU A 129 8.44 11.12 9.12
C LEU A 129 8.55 12.50 9.74
N ARG A 130 8.51 13.55 8.91
CA ARG A 130 8.40 14.93 9.36
C ARG A 130 7.07 15.15 10.08
N ASP A 131 7.04 16.15 10.97
CA ASP A 131 5.80 16.57 11.62
C ASP A 131 4.78 16.99 10.56
N GLY A 132 3.51 16.64 10.78
CA GLY A 132 2.48 16.80 9.75
C GLY A 132 2.51 15.73 8.64
N GLY A 133 3.25 14.63 8.81
CA GLY A 133 3.30 13.51 7.87
C GLY A 133 2.01 12.67 7.77
N ARG A 134 2.02 11.67 6.88
CA ARG A 134 0.87 10.81 6.55
C ARG A 134 1.32 9.37 6.34
N ILE A 135 0.60 8.44 6.95
CA ILE A 135 0.84 7.01 6.82
C ILE A 135 -0.43 6.36 6.27
N VAL A 136 -0.29 5.62 5.17
CA VAL A 136 -1.37 4.82 4.59
C VAL A 136 -0.91 3.38 4.39
N ALA A 137 -1.59 2.43 5.03
CA ALA A 137 -1.33 1.01 4.84
C ALA A 137 -2.43 0.32 4.03
N ILE A 138 -2.06 -0.57 3.11
CA ILE A 138 -3.04 -1.37 2.38
C ILE A 138 -3.51 -2.54 3.24
N SER A 139 -4.77 -2.47 3.66
CA SER A 139 -5.56 -3.55 4.24
C SER A 139 -6.38 -4.24 3.13
N THR A 140 -7.55 -4.78 3.44
CA THR A 140 -8.42 -5.48 2.48
C THR A 140 -9.87 -5.53 2.94
N THR A 141 -10.81 -5.43 1.99
CA THR A 141 -12.24 -5.66 2.25
C THR A 141 -12.55 -7.11 2.64
N THR A 142 -11.65 -8.06 2.38
CA THR A 142 -11.89 -9.47 2.72
C THR A 142 -11.96 -9.74 4.21
N LEU A 143 -11.52 -8.81 5.07
CA LEU A 143 -11.76 -8.86 6.52
C LEU A 143 -13.25 -8.83 6.88
N ALA A 144 -14.04 -8.09 6.12
CA ALA A 144 -15.50 -8.03 6.29
C ALA A 144 -16.19 -9.24 5.65
N LEU A 145 -15.75 -9.64 4.46
CA LEU A 145 -16.38 -10.72 3.67
C LEU A 145 -16.03 -12.13 4.16
N LYS A 146 -14.87 -12.30 4.82
CA LYS A 146 -14.38 -13.56 5.39
C LYS A 146 -14.50 -14.79 4.45
N PRO A 147 -14.07 -14.70 3.18
CA PRO A 147 -14.16 -15.82 2.26
C PRO A 147 -13.26 -17.00 2.69
N PRO A 148 -13.67 -18.26 2.41
CA PRO A 148 -12.79 -19.42 2.57
C PRO A 148 -11.48 -19.23 1.79
N GLY A 149 -10.38 -19.73 2.36
CA GLY A 149 -9.06 -19.62 1.76
C GLY A 149 -8.25 -18.38 2.14
N TYR A 150 -8.83 -17.42 2.88
CA TYR A 150 -8.21 -16.13 3.20
C TYR A 150 -7.73 -16.02 4.65
N GLY A 151 -7.72 -17.11 5.43
CA GLY A 151 -7.45 -17.08 6.87
C GLY A 151 -6.12 -16.39 7.24
N ILE A 152 -5.02 -16.82 6.63
CA ILE A 152 -3.67 -16.30 6.92
C ILE A 152 -3.54 -14.84 6.44
N TYR A 153 -3.96 -14.56 5.21
CA TYR A 153 -3.94 -13.21 4.64
C TYR A 153 -4.78 -12.22 5.47
N ASN A 154 -6.00 -12.60 5.86
CA ASN A 154 -6.86 -11.81 6.73
C ASN A 154 -6.28 -11.66 8.14
N ALA A 155 -5.58 -12.66 8.69
CA ALA A 155 -4.89 -12.52 9.96
C ALA A 155 -3.81 -11.42 9.88
N ALA A 156 -2.99 -11.44 8.82
CA ALA A 156 -1.98 -10.41 8.58
C ALA A 156 -2.61 -9.01 8.39
N LYS A 157 -3.60 -8.87 7.51
CA LYS A 157 -4.25 -7.58 7.24
C LYS A 157 -5.06 -7.05 8.42
N GLY A 158 -5.69 -7.92 9.21
CA GLY A 158 -6.39 -7.53 10.44
C GLY A 158 -5.43 -7.00 11.51
N ALA A 159 -4.24 -7.60 11.63
CA ALA A 159 -3.20 -7.08 12.52
C ALA A 159 -2.70 -5.69 12.07
N ILE A 160 -2.62 -5.42 10.76
CA ILE A 160 -2.28 -4.07 10.25
C ILE A 160 -3.32 -3.03 10.68
N GLU A 161 -4.62 -3.31 10.57
CA GLU A 161 -5.66 -2.37 11.01
C GLU A 161 -5.56 -2.07 12.52
N ALA A 162 -5.25 -3.10 13.33
CA ALA A 162 -5.02 -2.93 14.76
C ALA A 162 -3.78 -2.07 15.05
N MET A 163 -2.65 -2.31 14.37
CA MET A 163 -1.43 -1.52 14.52
C MET A 163 -1.65 -0.06 14.13
N ILE A 164 -2.34 0.20 13.01
CA ILE A 164 -2.62 1.56 12.54
C ILE A 164 -3.48 2.34 13.53
N ALA A 165 -4.51 1.72 14.11
CA ALA A 165 -5.37 2.37 15.10
C ALA A 165 -4.61 2.79 16.38
N ILE A 166 -3.55 2.05 16.74
CA ILE A 166 -2.67 2.39 17.87
C ILE A 166 -1.66 3.46 17.43
N LEU A 167 -0.97 3.25 16.31
CA LEU A 167 0.04 4.16 15.79
C LEU A 167 -0.51 5.58 15.61
N ALA A 168 -1.73 5.72 15.09
CA ALA A 168 -2.43 7.00 14.94
C ALA A 168 -2.48 7.83 16.24
N LYS A 169 -2.58 7.17 17.40
CA LYS A 169 -2.60 7.83 18.72
C LYS A 169 -1.19 8.19 19.18
N GLU A 170 -0.22 7.33 18.90
CA GLU A 170 1.18 7.52 19.28
C GLU A 170 1.83 8.68 18.52
N VAL A 171 1.55 8.81 17.22
CA VAL A 171 2.15 9.85 16.36
C VAL A 171 1.30 11.11 16.22
N GLY A 172 0.04 11.08 16.70
CA GLY A 172 -0.90 12.19 16.53
C GLY A 172 -0.44 13.51 17.15
N GLY A 173 0.37 13.46 18.23
CA GLY A 173 0.98 14.65 18.84
C GLY A 173 1.95 15.40 17.92
N ARG A 174 2.46 14.74 16.87
CA ARG A 174 3.32 15.31 15.82
C ARG A 174 2.52 15.80 14.60
N GLY A 175 1.19 15.79 14.67
CA GLY A 175 0.31 16.09 13.53
C GLY A 175 0.36 15.04 12.41
N ILE A 176 0.91 13.85 12.68
CA ILE A 176 0.96 12.75 11.73
C ILE A 176 -0.36 11.98 11.79
N THR A 177 -0.95 11.66 10.64
CA THR A 177 -2.10 10.75 10.55
C THR A 177 -1.67 9.36 10.10
N ALA A 178 -2.32 8.32 10.60
CA ALA A 178 -2.12 6.95 10.16
C ALA A 178 -3.46 6.28 9.87
N ASN A 179 -3.63 5.77 8.65
CA ASN A 179 -4.87 5.16 8.17
C ASN A 179 -4.59 3.91 7.35
N CYS A 180 -5.63 3.10 7.14
CA CYS A 180 -5.66 2.04 6.15
C CYS A 180 -6.56 2.42 4.98
N VAL A 181 -6.21 1.91 3.79
CA VAL A 181 -7.16 1.72 2.69
C VAL A 181 -7.38 0.22 2.55
N ALA A 182 -8.64 -0.20 2.48
CA ALA A 182 -9.07 -1.59 2.38
C ALA A 182 -9.79 -1.83 1.05
N PRO A 183 -9.06 -2.06 -0.05
CA PRO A 183 -9.65 -2.24 -1.37
C PRO A 183 -10.61 -3.43 -1.46
N GLY A 184 -11.58 -3.33 -2.37
CA GLY A 184 -12.27 -4.49 -2.94
C GLY A 184 -11.37 -5.25 -3.94
N PRO A 185 -11.95 -6.13 -4.77
CA PRO A 185 -11.29 -6.67 -5.95
C PRO A 185 -10.86 -5.56 -6.91
N VAL A 186 -9.58 -5.49 -7.23
CA VAL A 186 -9.00 -4.50 -8.16
C VAL A 186 -8.32 -5.22 -9.31
N GLU A 187 -8.53 -4.72 -10.53
CA GLU A 187 -7.96 -5.25 -11.76
C GLU A 187 -6.44 -5.03 -11.81
N THR A 188 -5.70 -5.97 -11.21
CA THR A 188 -4.24 -5.98 -11.11
C THR A 188 -3.74 -7.37 -11.44
N GLU A 189 -2.47 -7.53 -11.85
CA GLU A 189 -1.89 -8.86 -12.03
C GLU A 189 -2.01 -9.70 -10.75
N PHE A 190 -1.80 -9.08 -9.58
CA PHE A 190 -1.99 -9.68 -8.26
C PHE A 190 -3.37 -10.36 -8.11
N PHE A 191 -4.42 -9.73 -8.64
CA PHE A 191 -5.78 -10.26 -8.58
C PHE A 191 -6.10 -11.21 -9.74
N LEU A 192 -5.70 -10.89 -10.96
CA LEU A 192 -6.10 -11.61 -12.17
C LEU A 192 -5.36 -12.95 -12.34
N LYS A 193 -4.13 -13.04 -11.83
CA LYS A 193 -3.29 -14.22 -12.01
C LYS A 193 -3.97 -15.48 -11.47
N GLY A 194 -4.08 -16.49 -12.34
CA GLY A 194 -4.66 -17.79 -12.01
C GLY A 194 -6.19 -17.82 -11.95
N LYS A 195 -6.89 -16.75 -12.36
CA LYS A 195 -8.36 -16.74 -12.44
C LYS A 195 -8.88 -16.89 -13.86
N THR A 196 -10.02 -17.56 -14.01
CA THR A 196 -10.76 -17.60 -15.28
C THR A 196 -11.57 -16.32 -15.50
N LYS A 197 -12.04 -16.10 -16.74
CA LYS A 197 -12.90 -14.96 -17.07
C LYS A 197 -14.21 -14.99 -16.28
N GLU A 198 -14.75 -16.18 -16.05
CA GLU A 198 -15.98 -16.40 -15.30
C GLU A 198 -15.77 -16.07 -13.82
N GLU A 199 -14.64 -16.46 -13.24
CA GLU A 199 -14.29 -16.09 -11.86
C GLU A 199 -14.10 -14.57 -11.71
N ILE A 200 -13.46 -13.93 -12.69
CA ILE A 200 -13.29 -12.47 -12.73
C ILE A 200 -14.67 -11.78 -12.81
N ALA A 201 -15.54 -12.22 -13.73
CA ALA A 201 -16.88 -11.67 -13.89
C ALA A 201 -17.74 -11.86 -12.63
N ALA A 202 -17.65 -13.02 -11.97
CA ALA A 202 -18.34 -13.27 -10.71
C ALA A 202 -17.89 -12.33 -9.60
N ARG A 203 -16.61 -11.95 -9.56
CA ARG A 203 -16.08 -10.99 -8.59
C ARG A 203 -16.52 -9.56 -8.90
N ALA A 204 -16.53 -9.17 -10.17
CA ALA A 204 -17.05 -7.88 -10.62
C ALA A 204 -18.54 -7.70 -10.28
N ALA A 205 -19.34 -8.75 -10.45
CA ALA A 205 -20.76 -8.75 -10.11
C ALA A 205 -21.04 -8.62 -8.60
N GLY A 206 -20.03 -8.82 -7.75
CA GLY A 206 -20.15 -8.65 -6.31
C GLY A 206 -20.30 -7.19 -5.86
N ALA A 207 -19.85 -6.23 -6.68
CA ALA A 207 -20.03 -4.81 -6.42
C ALA A 207 -21.30 -4.27 -7.11
N PRO A 208 -22.09 -3.38 -6.47
CA PRO A 208 -23.20 -2.68 -7.09
C PRO A 208 -22.93 -2.07 -8.48
N ALA A 209 -21.70 -1.60 -8.71
CA ALA A 209 -21.28 -1.02 -9.99
C ALA A 209 -21.04 -2.06 -11.11
N GLY A 210 -21.09 -3.37 -10.79
CA GLY A 210 -20.92 -4.46 -11.76
C GLY A 210 -19.53 -4.55 -12.40
N ARG A 211 -18.51 -3.95 -11.78
CA ARG A 211 -17.11 -3.94 -12.25
C ARG A 211 -16.13 -4.21 -11.11
N LEU A 212 -14.92 -4.63 -11.46
CA LEU A 212 -13.78 -4.53 -10.54
C LEU A 212 -13.41 -3.06 -10.33
N GLY A 213 -12.77 -2.76 -9.19
CA GLY A 213 -12.03 -1.52 -9.05
C GLY A 213 -10.85 -1.46 -10.02
N MET A 214 -10.46 -0.27 -10.42
CA MET A 214 -9.19 -0.01 -11.12
C MET A 214 -8.15 0.46 -10.10
N PRO A 215 -6.85 0.28 -10.37
CA PRO A 215 -5.79 0.83 -9.51
C PRO A 215 -6.01 2.32 -9.18
N ASP A 216 -6.48 3.10 -10.16
CA ASP A 216 -6.75 4.53 -10.04
C ASP A 216 -7.80 4.84 -8.96
N ASP A 217 -8.87 4.02 -8.86
CA ASP A 217 -9.91 4.21 -7.83
C ASP A 217 -9.30 4.16 -6.41
N ILE A 218 -8.24 3.36 -6.24
CA ILE A 218 -7.54 3.21 -4.96
C ILE A 218 -6.48 4.30 -4.79
N ALA A 219 -5.73 4.63 -5.84
CA ALA A 219 -4.74 5.70 -5.82
C ALA A 219 -5.39 7.06 -5.48
N ASP A 220 -6.58 7.36 -6.02
CA ASP A 220 -7.37 8.55 -5.66
C ASP A 220 -7.73 8.58 -4.16
N THR A 221 -8.09 7.43 -3.59
CA THR A 221 -8.38 7.32 -2.16
C THR A 221 -7.13 7.57 -1.32
N ILE A 222 -5.98 7.03 -1.73
CA ILE A 222 -4.71 7.24 -1.05
C ILE A 222 -4.29 8.71 -1.14
N GLU A 223 -4.40 9.32 -2.33
CA GLU A 223 -4.09 10.75 -2.54
C GLU A 223 -4.92 11.64 -1.60
N LEU A 224 -6.23 11.37 -1.48
CA LEU A 224 -7.09 12.08 -0.55
C LEU A 224 -6.55 11.98 0.89
N LEU A 225 -6.21 10.77 1.35
CA LEU A 225 -5.76 10.51 2.72
C LEU A 225 -4.40 11.12 3.06
N VAL A 226 -3.53 11.31 2.06
CA VAL A 226 -2.24 11.98 2.25
C VAL A 226 -2.33 13.49 2.04
N SER A 227 -3.44 14.00 1.50
CA SER A 227 -3.66 15.45 1.37
C SER A 227 -4.06 16.11 2.69
N ASP A 228 -3.92 17.44 2.74
CA ASP A 228 -4.37 18.22 3.90
C ASP A 228 -5.89 18.22 4.11
N LYS A 229 -6.66 17.80 3.09
CA LYS A 229 -8.13 17.70 3.19
C LYS A 229 -8.56 16.58 4.14
N ALA A 230 -7.67 15.61 4.41
CA ALA A 230 -7.96 14.46 5.25
C ALA A 230 -7.28 14.52 6.64
N GLN A 231 -6.82 15.70 7.08
CA GLN A 231 -6.16 15.85 8.40
C GLN A 231 -7.02 15.35 9.58
N TRP A 232 -8.35 15.34 9.45
CA TRP A 232 -9.26 14.83 10.48
C TRP A 232 -9.59 13.33 10.34
N VAL A 233 -9.12 12.68 9.27
CA VAL A 233 -9.23 11.23 9.10
C VAL A 233 -7.97 10.61 9.69
N ASN A 234 -8.09 10.03 10.89
CA ASN A 234 -6.96 9.41 11.59
C ASN A 234 -7.38 8.13 12.32
N GLY A 235 -6.56 7.08 12.23
CA GLY A 235 -6.83 5.76 12.80
C GLY A 235 -7.96 4.99 12.12
N GLN A 236 -8.28 5.32 10.86
CA GLN A 236 -9.42 4.74 10.14
C GLN A 236 -8.98 3.66 9.14
N SER A 237 -9.85 2.68 8.89
CA SER A 237 -9.76 1.79 7.72
C SER A 237 -10.83 2.17 6.71
N VAL A 238 -10.42 2.82 5.62
CA VAL A 238 -11.31 3.30 4.56
C VAL A 238 -11.50 2.20 3.52
N ARG A 239 -12.73 1.69 3.39
CA ARG A 239 -13.06 0.64 2.42
C ARG A 239 -13.41 1.23 1.06
N ALA A 240 -12.45 1.25 0.13
CA ALA A 240 -12.66 1.58 -1.28
C ALA A 240 -13.01 0.30 -2.07
N ASN A 241 -14.27 -0.12 -2.00
CA ASN A 241 -14.67 -1.47 -2.44
C ASN A 241 -15.95 -1.52 -3.30
N GLY A 242 -16.39 -0.37 -3.82
CA GLY A 242 -17.57 -0.29 -4.70
C GLY A 242 -18.89 -0.62 -4.02
N GLY A 243 -18.96 -0.67 -2.67
CA GLY A 243 -20.17 -1.01 -1.92
C GLY A 243 -20.34 -2.51 -1.64
N MET A 244 -19.27 -3.29 -1.70
CA MET A 244 -19.32 -4.74 -1.49
C MET A 244 -19.54 -5.17 -0.04
N ALA A 245 -19.08 -4.39 0.95
CA ALA A 245 -19.08 -4.77 2.36
C ALA A 245 -19.37 -3.59 3.28
#